data_AF-A0A922LCF4-F1
#
_entry.id   AF-A0A922LCF4-F1
#
_cell.length_a   1.000
_cell.length_b   1.000
_cell.length_c   1.000
_cell.angle_alpha   90.00
_cell.angle_beta   90.00
_cell.angle_gamma   90.00
#
_symmetry.space_group_name_H-M   'P 1'
#
loop_
_entity.id
_entity.type
_entity.pdbx_description
1 polymer ?
#
loop_
_entity_poly.entity_id
_entity_poly.type
_entity_poly.pdbx_seq_one_letter_code
_entity_poly.pdbx_strand_id
1 'polypeptide(L)'
;MLNNTTEIQSRDTEFWRYIREVTCEQLQSNYQRMNIQFTSYEYESDYVEKAYSLANMLLANGLAYKSSDGLTCMSTANNNDVNFSNQNIILLKSDKSTLYLTRDIAAAISRYEKYHFDRIHYVVEIGQRLHFQQLNYVLLKMGYNWPVLSMVGDDADDNTDNDQCSQCARNLLHIPFGRIMGMSTRKGEGLFLLDILNNAQQFMLNRMKSSQNTRITQNESVNPPLLCQNEIADHLGVTCLVTTMFAYPRQKPINLQTFLGLPVTSSSTTMKNSHLLKSSAVSELCGLTLQYCHARLCSLESRSISSGLFPFKVNSSDPTSIVFDMDHLIHEFDQFKEWPSTTINEKSFVKLADHLCRFSTMLRTAYSKYEPHYVLQYALQLTSDVNSAWKHLPVLACTTKEDQLIRLFIFLASRNVLASSLRLMGIKPLSAI
;
A
#
# COMPACT_ATOMS: atom_id res chain seq x y z
N MET A 1 -4.47 -54.99 2.09
CA MET A 1 -3.71 -53.94 1.36
C MET A 1 -4.50 -52.66 1.10
N LEU A 2 -5.83 -52.61 1.28
CA LEU A 2 -6.63 -51.38 1.05
C LEU A 2 -6.56 -50.33 2.18
N ASN A 3 -6.19 -50.68 3.41
CA ASN A 3 -6.12 -49.73 4.53
C ASN A 3 -4.86 -48.83 4.51
N ASN A 4 -3.73 -49.33 4.00
CA ASN A 4 -2.47 -48.59 4.03
C ASN A 4 -2.48 -47.39 3.06
N THR A 5 -3.16 -47.48 1.92
CA THR A 5 -3.17 -46.39 0.92
C THR A 5 -4.00 -45.20 1.39
N THR A 6 -5.14 -45.45 2.05
CA THR A 6 -5.98 -44.40 2.67
C THR A 6 -5.32 -43.78 3.90
N GLU A 7 -4.62 -44.56 4.73
CA GLU A 7 -3.85 -44.01 5.87
C GLU A 7 -2.63 -43.20 5.43
N ILE A 8 -1.92 -43.61 4.37
CA ILE A 8 -0.78 -42.84 3.84
C ILE A 8 -1.29 -41.54 3.22
N GLN A 9 -2.36 -41.58 2.42
CA GLN A 9 -2.99 -40.37 1.88
C GLN A 9 -3.53 -39.43 2.97
N SER A 10 -4.08 -39.97 4.07
CA SER A 10 -4.54 -39.15 5.19
C SER A 10 -3.40 -38.51 5.97
N ARG A 11 -2.29 -39.22 6.19
CA ARG A 11 -1.08 -38.69 6.86
C ARG A 11 -0.37 -37.64 6.01
N ASP A 12 -0.27 -37.83 4.70
CA ASP A 12 0.31 -36.84 3.79
C ASP A 12 -0.54 -35.56 3.74
N THR A 13 -1.86 -35.70 3.81
CA THR A 13 -2.80 -34.57 3.86
C THR A 13 -2.72 -33.82 5.20
N GLU A 14 -2.57 -34.54 6.32
CA GLU A 14 -2.39 -33.94 7.65
C GLU A 14 -1.07 -33.18 7.75
N PHE A 15 0.03 -33.78 7.28
CA PHE A 15 1.34 -33.12 7.23
C PHE A 15 1.32 -31.88 6.34
N TRP A 16 0.69 -31.94 5.17
CA TRP A 16 0.51 -30.77 4.30
C TRP A 16 -0.31 -29.67 4.99
N ARG A 17 -1.39 -30.02 5.69
CA ARG A 17 -2.20 -29.06 6.45
C ARG A 17 -1.38 -28.39 7.54
N TYR A 18 -0.57 -29.15 8.27
CA TYR A 18 0.34 -28.63 9.29
C TYR A 18 1.36 -27.65 8.71
N ILE A 19 2.04 -28.01 7.60
CA ILE A 19 2.98 -27.08 6.93
C ILE A 19 2.27 -25.79 6.53
N ARG A 20 1.06 -25.90 5.96
CA ARG A 20 0.27 -24.73 5.55
C ARG A 20 -0.07 -23.85 6.74
N GLU A 21 -0.51 -24.43 7.85
CA GLU A 21 -0.87 -23.72 9.08
C GLU A 21 0.31 -22.93 9.63
N VAL A 22 1.45 -23.58 9.88
CA VAL A 22 2.68 -22.94 10.37
C VAL A 22 3.16 -21.83 9.42
N THR A 23 3.08 -22.07 8.11
CA THR A 23 3.46 -21.05 7.11
C THR A 23 2.52 -19.85 7.15
N CYS A 24 1.21 -20.07 7.30
CA CYS A 24 0.22 -19.01 7.37
C CYS A 24 0.38 -18.15 8.63
N GLU A 25 0.65 -18.77 9.78
CA GLU A 25 0.92 -18.06 11.04
C GLU A 25 2.16 -17.14 10.89
N GLN A 26 3.24 -17.65 10.31
CA GLN A 26 4.44 -16.85 10.08
C GLN A 26 4.19 -15.69 9.09
N LEU A 27 3.45 -15.93 8.02
CA LEU A 27 3.08 -14.89 7.05
C LEU A 27 2.18 -13.83 7.70
N GLN A 28 1.20 -14.23 8.50
CA GLN A 28 0.33 -13.32 9.26
C GLN A 28 1.12 -12.38 10.15
N SER A 29 2.08 -12.91 10.91
CA SER A 29 2.97 -12.11 11.75
C SER A 29 3.77 -11.09 10.92
N ASN A 30 4.30 -11.49 9.76
CA ASN A 30 5.04 -10.59 8.87
C ASN A 30 4.15 -9.49 8.27
N TYR A 31 2.91 -9.82 7.88
CA TYR A 31 1.94 -8.85 7.37
C TYR A 31 1.54 -7.83 8.44
N GLN A 32 1.32 -8.28 9.69
CA GLN A 32 0.99 -7.40 10.81
C GLN A 32 2.10 -6.39 11.10
N ARG A 33 3.38 -6.78 11.00
CA ARG A 33 4.51 -5.83 11.12
C ARG A 33 4.46 -4.72 10.07
N MET A 34 3.95 -5.02 8.88
CA MET A 34 3.72 -4.04 7.80
C MET A 34 2.33 -3.40 7.88
N ASN A 35 1.61 -3.57 8.99
CA ASN A 35 0.27 -3.04 9.22
C ASN A 35 -0.77 -3.51 8.17
N ILE A 36 -0.61 -4.75 7.71
CA ILE A 36 -1.51 -5.44 6.77
C ILE A 36 -2.27 -6.52 7.55
N GLN A 37 -3.60 -6.52 7.42
CA GLN A 37 -4.48 -7.55 7.96
C GLN A 37 -5.42 -8.05 6.87
N PHE A 38 -5.37 -9.36 6.59
CA PHE A 38 -6.30 -9.98 5.65
C PHE A 38 -7.58 -10.42 6.38
N THR A 39 -8.73 -10.22 5.73
CA THR A 39 -10.02 -10.70 6.22
C THR A 39 -10.23 -12.18 5.93
N SER A 40 -9.61 -12.71 4.88
CA SER A 40 -9.73 -14.10 4.48
C SER A 40 -8.44 -14.61 3.83
N TYR A 41 -8.13 -15.88 4.07
CA TYR A 41 -7.10 -16.64 3.39
C TYR A 41 -7.76 -17.70 2.52
N GLU A 42 -7.41 -17.72 1.23
CA GLU A 42 -7.92 -18.69 0.27
C GLU A 42 -6.73 -19.36 -0.43
N TYR A 43 -6.88 -20.65 -0.77
CA TYR A 43 -5.80 -21.43 -1.35
C TYR A 43 -6.18 -22.00 -2.71
N GLU A 44 -5.20 -22.13 -3.59
CA GLU A 44 -5.40 -22.71 -4.91
C GLU A 44 -5.95 -24.16 -4.84
N SER A 45 -5.54 -24.91 -3.81
CA SER A 45 -6.03 -26.25 -3.51
C SER A 45 -7.55 -26.33 -3.38
N ASP A 46 -8.19 -25.25 -2.94
CA ASP A 46 -9.62 -25.20 -2.67
C ASP A 46 -10.45 -25.18 -3.97
N TYR A 47 -9.79 -24.97 -5.12
CA TYR A 47 -10.44 -24.76 -6.41
C TYR A 47 -10.18 -25.86 -7.45
N VAL A 48 -9.48 -26.94 -7.09
CA VAL A 48 -9.12 -28.01 -8.04
C VAL A 48 -10.35 -28.70 -8.64
N GLU A 49 -11.30 -29.12 -7.81
CA GLU A 49 -12.52 -29.80 -8.26
C GLU A 49 -13.46 -28.88 -9.04
N LYS A 50 -13.60 -27.63 -8.55
CA LYS A 50 -14.38 -26.59 -9.24
C LYS A 50 -13.79 -26.27 -10.61
N ALA A 51 -12.46 -26.20 -10.73
CA ALA A 51 -11.76 -25.99 -12.00
C ALA A 51 -12.00 -27.13 -13.00
N TYR A 52 -11.99 -28.38 -12.53
CA TYR A 52 -12.29 -29.52 -13.39
C TYR A 52 -13.74 -29.49 -13.88
N SER A 53 -14.68 -29.22 -12.98
CA SER A 53 -16.11 -29.07 -13.31
C SER A 53 -16.37 -27.93 -14.30
N LEU A 54 -15.71 -26.79 -14.08
CA LEU A 54 -15.73 -25.63 -14.97
C LEU A 54 -15.29 -25.99 -16.39
N ALA A 55 -14.15 -26.67 -16.54
CA ALA A 55 -13.64 -27.04 -17.87
C ALA A 55 -14.60 -27.99 -18.62
N ASN A 56 -15.22 -28.95 -17.92
CA ASN A 56 -16.22 -29.84 -18.52
C ASN A 56 -17.50 -29.08 -18.92
N MET A 57 -17.93 -28.12 -18.12
CA MET A 57 -19.06 -27.25 -18.45
C MET A 57 -18.78 -26.42 -19.71
N LEU A 58 -17.57 -25.85 -19.82
CA LEU A 58 -17.17 -25.10 -21.02
C LEU A 58 -17.15 -25.98 -22.28
N LEU A 59 -16.70 -27.24 -22.17
CA LEU A 59 -16.78 -28.23 -23.25
C LEU A 59 -18.24 -28.55 -23.63
N ALA A 60 -19.10 -28.81 -22.64
CA ALA A 60 -20.50 -29.16 -22.87
C ALA A 60 -21.28 -28.01 -23.54
N ASN A 61 -20.95 -26.77 -23.21
CA ASN A 61 -21.57 -25.57 -23.79
C ASN A 61 -20.95 -25.13 -25.13
N GLY A 62 -20.01 -25.89 -25.69
CA GLY A 62 -19.35 -25.58 -26.97
C GLY A 62 -18.42 -24.36 -26.93
N LEU A 63 -18.09 -23.85 -25.74
CA LEU A 63 -17.15 -22.74 -25.56
C LEU A 63 -15.69 -23.21 -25.56
N ALA A 64 -15.45 -24.48 -25.21
CA ALA A 64 -14.16 -25.14 -25.31
C ALA A 64 -14.22 -26.34 -26.27
N TYR A 65 -13.07 -26.78 -26.75
CA TYR A 65 -12.92 -27.95 -27.62
C TYR A 65 -11.72 -28.81 -27.18
N LYS A 66 -11.69 -30.07 -27.64
CA LYS A 66 -10.52 -30.94 -27.45
C LYS A 66 -9.57 -30.82 -28.64
N SER A 67 -8.29 -30.57 -28.38
CA SER A 67 -7.26 -30.60 -29.42
C SER A 67 -6.93 -32.03 -29.85
N SER A 68 -6.19 -32.18 -30.96
CA SER A 68 -5.63 -33.46 -31.43
C SER A 68 -4.81 -34.17 -30.36
N ASP A 69 -4.13 -33.40 -29.51
CA ASP A 69 -3.21 -33.89 -28.48
C ASP A 69 -3.93 -34.19 -27.15
N GLY A 70 -5.26 -34.11 -27.14
CA GLY A 70 -6.09 -34.39 -25.97
C GLY A 70 -6.20 -33.24 -24.96
N LEU A 71 -5.66 -32.06 -25.27
CA LEU A 71 -5.82 -30.86 -24.43
C LEU A 71 -7.26 -30.33 -24.53
N THR A 72 -7.77 -29.75 -23.45
CA THR A 72 -9.02 -28.96 -23.51
C THR A 72 -8.66 -27.49 -23.66
N CYS A 73 -9.11 -26.87 -24.75
CA CYS A 73 -8.72 -25.51 -25.12
C CYS A 73 -9.94 -24.63 -25.42
N MET A 74 -9.77 -23.32 -25.24
CA MET A 74 -10.68 -22.28 -25.73
C MET A 74 -9.95 -21.41 -26.77
N SER A 75 -10.57 -21.18 -27.93
CA SER A 75 -9.98 -20.37 -29.00
C SER A 75 -10.28 -18.88 -28.83
N THR A 76 -9.31 -18.02 -29.16
CA THR A 76 -9.48 -16.56 -29.17
C THR A 76 -9.62 -15.97 -30.58
N ALA A 77 -9.92 -16.78 -31.60
CA ALA A 77 -9.89 -16.39 -33.02
C ALA A 77 -10.72 -15.14 -33.39
N ASN A 78 -11.79 -14.85 -32.65
CA ASN A 78 -12.67 -13.69 -32.88
C ASN A 78 -12.41 -12.53 -31.89
N ASN A 79 -11.19 -12.38 -31.37
CA ASN A 79 -10.84 -11.28 -30.49
C ASN A 79 -10.23 -10.12 -31.30
N ASN A 80 -10.71 -8.89 -31.03
CA ASN A 80 -10.26 -7.66 -31.69
C ASN A 80 -8.85 -7.21 -31.22
N ASP A 81 -8.32 -7.76 -30.13
CA ASP A 81 -6.95 -7.48 -29.70
C ASP A 81 -5.94 -8.28 -30.52
N VAL A 82 -5.18 -7.59 -31.37
CA VAL A 82 -4.17 -8.17 -32.26
C VAL A 82 -3.11 -8.97 -31.49
N ASN A 83 -2.76 -8.57 -30.26
CA ASN A 83 -1.75 -9.26 -29.43
C ASN A 83 -2.29 -10.53 -28.75
N PHE A 84 -3.61 -10.71 -28.74
CA PHE A 84 -4.30 -11.79 -28.04
C PHE A 84 -5.18 -12.63 -28.99
N SER A 85 -5.32 -12.21 -30.25
CA SER A 85 -6.04 -12.92 -31.30
C SER A 85 -5.35 -14.24 -31.68
N ASN A 86 -6.14 -15.24 -32.06
CA ASN A 86 -5.68 -16.53 -32.59
C ASN A 86 -4.81 -17.39 -31.64
N GLN A 87 -5.01 -17.27 -30.33
CA GLN A 87 -4.42 -18.15 -29.33
C GLN A 87 -5.37 -19.28 -28.92
N ASN A 88 -4.80 -20.38 -28.45
CA ASN A 88 -5.52 -21.49 -27.82
C ASN A 88 -5.21 -21.49 -26.32
N ILE A 89 -6.18 -21.05 -25.53
CA ILE A 89 -6.09 -21.02 -24.07
C ILE A 89 -6.30 -22.44 -23.55
N ILE A 90 -5.28 -23.01 -22.91
CA ILE A 90 -5.35 -24.38 -22.38
C ILE A 90 -6.05 -24.35 -21.01
N LEU A 91 -7.13 -25.12 -20.87
CA LEU A 91 -7.93 -25.24 -19.65
C LEU A 91 -7.69 -26.57 -18.92
N LEU A 92 -7.40 -27.65 -19.63
CA LEU A 92 -6.96 -28.92 -19.06
C LEU A 92 -5.84 -29.53 -19.90
N LYS A 93 -4.91 -30.22 -19.23
CA LYS A 93 -3.92 -31.06 -19.89
C LYS A 93 -4.54 -32.37 -20.41
N SER A 94 -3.79 -33.11 -21.21
CA SER A 94 -4.21 -34.40 -21.79
C SER A 94 -4.46 -35.47 -20.73
N ASP A 95 -3.76 -35.40 -19.59
CA ASP A 95 -3.97 -36.24 -18.40
C ASP A 95 -5.16 -35.78 -17.53
N LYS A 96 -5.94 -34.79 -18.00
CA LYS A 96 -7.07 -34.16 -17.30
C LYS A 96 -6.70 -33.34 -16.06
N SER A 97 -5.41 -33.11 -15.79
CA SER A 97 -5.01 -32.23 -14.69
C SER A 97 -5.37 -30.76 -14.98
N THR A 98 -5.76 -30.05 -13.92
CA THR A 98 -6.12 -28.62 -13.98
C THR A 98 -4.87 -27.74 -13.97
N LEU A 99 -4.95 -26.61 -14.67
CA LEU A 99 -3.90 -25.58 -14.75
C LEU A 99 -4.22 -24.42 -13.79
N TYR A 100 -3.21 -23.59 -13.48
CA TYR A 100 -3.36 -22.39 -12.66
C TYR A 100 -4.48 -21.48 -13.16
N LEU A 101 -4.54 -21.24 -14.48
CA LEU A 101 -5.59 -20.41 -15.09
C LEU A 101 -7.00 -20.91 -14.78
N THR A 102 -7.24 -22.21 -14.94
CA THR A 102 -8.57 -22.82 -14.71
C THR A 102 -8.97 -22.74 -13.24
N ARG A 103 -7.99 -22.87 -12.32
CA ARG A 103 -8.21 -22.70 -10.89
C ARG A 103 -8.52 -21.26 -10.52
N ASP A 104 -7.82 -20.30 -11.12
CA ASP A 104 -8.09 -18.88 -10.89
C ASP A 104 -9.44 -18.43 -11.45
N ILE A 105 -9.88 -18.97 -12.58
CA ILE A 105 -11.24 -18.70 -13.11
C ILE A 105 -12.29 -19.26 -12.14
N ALA A 106 -12.12 -20.50 -11.68
CA ALA A 106 -13.02 -21.10 -10.69
C ALA A 106 -13.05 -20.31 -9.37
N ALA A 107 -11.90 -19.80 -8.93
CA ALA A 107 -11.78 -18.96 -7.75
C ALA A 107 -12.50 -17.61 -7.93
N ALA A 108 -12.32 -16.96 -9.07
CA ALA A 108 -12.97 -15.68 -9.36
C ALA A 108 -14.50 -15.80 -9.37
N ILE A 109 -15.03 -16.86 -9.99
CA ILE A 109 -16.47 -17.18 -9.99
C ILE A 109 -16.95 -17.44 -8.57
N SER A 110 -16.26 -18.30 -7.81
CA SER A 110 -16.65 -18.62 -6.44
C SER A 110 -16.65 -17.40 -5.52
N ARG A 111 -15.74 -16.44 -5.73
CA ARG A 111 -15.72 -15.17 -5.01
C ARG A 111 -16.90 -14.28 -5.38
N TYR A 112 -17.25 -14.24 -6.67
CA TYR A 112 -18.39 -13.45 -7.13
C TYR A 112 -19.71 -14.01 -6.57
N GLU A 113 -19.86 -15.33 -6.56
CA GLU A 113 -21.02 -16.01 -5.96
C GLU A 113 -21.11 -15.79 -4.44
N LYS A 114 -19.96 -15.77 -3.75
CA LYS A 114 -19.92 -15.61 -2.29
C LYS A 114 -20.15 -14.17 -1.83
N TYR A 115 -19.49 -13.22 -2.49
CA TYR A 115 -19.42 -11.84 -2.01
C TYR A 115 -20.30 -10.87 -2.81
N HIS A 116 -20.74 -11.25 -4.01
CA HIS A 116 -21.46 -10.36 -4.93
C HIS A 116 -20.79 -9.00 -5.07
N PHE A 117 -19.46 -9.03 -5.21
CA PHE A 117 -18.66 -7.81 -5.22
C PHE A 117 -19.01 -6.91 -6.42
N ASP A 118 -18.92 -5.59 -6.22
CA ASP A 118 -18.99 -4.65 -7.33
C ASP A 118 -17.70 -4.66 -8.17
N ARG A 119 -16.56 -4.93 -7.52
CA ARG A 119 -15.22 -4.94 -8.12
C ARG A 119 -14.28 -5.94 -7.46
N ILE A 120 -13.36 -6.47 -8.25
CA ILE A 120 -12.27 -7.34 -7.81
C ILE A 120 -10.95 -6.91 -8.47
N HIS A 121 -9.88 -6.83 -7.69
CA HIS A 121 -8.55 -6.46 -8.15
C HIS A 121 -7.53 -7.55 -7.81
N TYR A 122 -6.79 -7.99 -8.82
CA TYR A 122 -5.65 -8.89 -8.67
C TYR A 122 -4.37 -8.07 -8.73
N VAL A 123 -3.69 -7.91 -7.59
CA VAL A 123 -2.40 -7.20 -7.50
C VAL A 123 -1.28 -8.21 -7.70
N VAL A 124 -0.78 -8.36 -8.93
CA VAL A 124 0.17 -9.40 -9.32
C VAL A 124 1.25 -8.84 -10.24
N GLU A 125 2.46 -9.40 -10.19
CA GLU A 125 3.61 -8.97 -10.99
C GLU A 125 3.30 -8.93 -12.50
N ILE A 126 3.86 -7.94 -13.20
CA ILE A 126 3.52 -7.61 -14.59
C ILE A 126 3.83 -8.73 -15.59
N GLY A 127 4.79 -9.61 -15.30
CA GLY A 127 5.08 -10.81 -16.08
C GLY A 127 3.90 -11.77 -16.23
N GLN A 128 2.86 -11.67 -15.38
CA GLN A 128 1.63 -12.47 -15.47
C GLN A 128 0.52 -11.80 -16.32
N ARG A 129 0.83 -10.73 -17.06
CA ARG A 129 -0.16 -9.99 -17.87
C ARG A 129 -0.96 -10.90 -18.81
N LEU A 130 -0.28 -11.80 -19.54
CA LEU A 130 -0.97 -12.71 -20.46
C LEU A 130 -1.96 -13.64 -19.73
N HIS A 131 -1.58 -14.17 -18.56
CA HIS A 131 -2.45 -15.00 -17.74
C HIS A 131 -3.75 -14.27 -17.36
N PHE A 132 -3.65 -13.01 -16.92
CA PHE A 132 -4.83 -12.21 -16.57
C PHE A 132 -5.66 -11.78 -17.79
N GLN A 133 -5.03 -11.56 -18.94
CA GLN A 133 -5.76 -11.35 -20.19
C GLN A 133 -6.57 -12.61 -20.58
N GLN A 134 -5.98 -13.80 -20.43
CA GLN A 134 -6.67 -15.07 -20.66
C GLN A 134 -7.81 -15.30 -19.66
N LEU A 135 -7.57 -15.05 -18.38
CA LEU A 135 -8.57 -15.16 -17.32
C LEU A 135 -9.77 -14.24 -17.60
N ASN A 136 -9.51 -12.97 -17.92
CA ASN A 136 -10.54 -12.00 -18.26
C ASN A 136 -11.34 -12.46 -19.49
N TYR A 137 -10.66 -12.90 -20.56
CA TYR A 137 -11.31 -13.38 -21.77
C TYR A 137 -12.29 -14.53 -21.50
N VAL A 138 -11.86 -15.54 -20.74
CA VAL A 138 -12.72 -16.70 -20.44
C VAL A 138 -13.95 -16.26 -19.66
N LEU A 139 -13.79 -15.40 -18.64
CA LEU A 139 -14.91 -14.89 -17.84
C LEU A 139 -15.91 -14.09 -18.68
N LEU A 140 -15.43 -13.23 -19.59
CA LEU A 140 -16.30 -12.49 -20.52
C LEU A 140 -17.07 -13.44 -21.46
N LYS A 141 -16.41 -14.49 -21.97
CA LYS A 141 -17.07 -15.51 -22.81
C LYS A 141 -18.10 -16.34 -22.05
N MET A 142 -17.94 -16.47 -20.74
CA MET A 142 -18.93 -17.08 -19.86
C MET A 142 -20.10 -16.16 -19.51
N GLY A 143 -20.07 -14.89 -19.95
CA GLY A 143 -21.14 -13.92 -19.73
C GLY A 143 -21.00 -13.06 -18.47
N TYR A 144 -19.87 -13.13 -17.76
CA TYR A 144 -19.60 -12.21 -16.67
C TYR A 144 -19.20 -10.83 -17.20
N ASN A 145 -19.70 -9.76 -16.58
CA ASN A 145 -19.44 -8.37 -16.99
C ASN A 145 -18.58 -7.57 -15.98
N TRP A 146 -18.33 -8.14 -14.80
CA TRP A 146 -17.46 -7.54 -13.79
C TRP A 146 -15.96 -7.49 -14.15
N PRO A 147 -15.39 -8.36 -15.01
CA PRO A 147 -14.00 -8.20 -15.39
C PRO A 147 -13.91 -7.20 -16.56
N VAL A 148 -13.43 -5.98 -16.30
CA VAL A 148 -13.35 -4.93 -17.34
C VAL A 148 -11.98 -4.94 -18.00
N LEU A 149 -11.98 -4.95 -19.33
CA LEU A 149 -10.81 -4.82 -20.18
C LEU A 149 -10.42 -3.33 -20.28
N SER A 150 -9.60 -2.82 -19.36
CA SER A 150 -8.87 -1.58 -19.65
C SER A 150 -7.55 -1.97 -20.29
N MET A 151 -7.53 -1.94 -21.62
CA MET A 151 -6.30 -1.78 -22.38
C MET A 151 -5.71 -0.43 -21.99
N VAL A 152 -4.86 -0.42 -20.97
CA VAL A 152 -3.96 0.70 -20.72
C VAL A 152 -2.96 0.67 -21.87
N GLY A 153 -3.26 1.44 -22.92
CA GLY A 153 -2.22 1.97 -23.79
C GLY A 153 -1.45 3.01 -22.98
N ASP A 154 -0.12 2.95 -23.04
CA ASP A 154 0.79 3.85 -22.33
C ASP A 154 0.72 5.32 -22.81
N ASP A 155 -0.17 5.63 -23.75
CA ASP A 155 -0.31 6.94 -24.42
C ASP A 155 -1.73 7.53 -24.29
N ALA A 156 -2.30 7.56 -23.09
CA ALA A 156 -3.46 8.43 -22.84
C ALA A 156 -2.96 9.87 -22.68
N ASP A 157 -2.93 10.60 -23.81
CA ASP A 157 -2.78 12.05 -23.84
C ASP A 157 -3.68 12.71 -22.78
N ASP A 158 -3.08 13.52 -21.92
CA ASP A 158 -3.65 14.13 -20.72
C ASP A 158 -4.72 15.23 -21.02
N ASN A 159 -5.28 15.25 -22.25
CA ASN A 159 -6.06 16.37 -22.79
C ASN A 159 -7.46 16.02 -23.33
N THR A 160 -7.98 14.81 -23.08
CA THR A 160 -9.39 14.51 -23.41
C THR A 160 -10.24 14.32 -22.16
N ASP A 161 -11.07 15.32 -21.86
CA ASP A 161 -12.22 15.28 -20.95
C ASP A 161 -13.32 14.33 -21.46
N ASN A 162 -12.97 13.11 -21.84
CA ASN A 162 -13.92 12.06 -22.17
C ASN A 162 -14.07 11.13 -20.96
N ASP A 163 -15.17 11.33 -20.22
CA ASP A 163 -15.59 10.58 -19.03
C ASP A 163 -15.54 9.04 -19.19
N GLN A 164 -15.57 8.54 -20.42
CA GLN A 164 -15.43 7.12 -20.73
C GLN A 164 -14.04 6.55 -20.40
N CYS A 165 -12.94 7.27 -20.66
CA CYS A 165 -11.58 6.78 -20.35
C CYS A 165 -11.37 6.67 -18.82
N SER A 166 -11.97 7.59 -18.07
CA SER A 166 -11.98 7.57 -16.61
C SER A 166 -12.78 6.41 -16.02
N GLN A 167 -13.80 5.90 -16.71
CA GLN A 167 -14.56 4.73 -16.28
C GLN A 167 -13.78 3.43 -16.52
N CYS A 168 -13.06 3.32 -17.63
CA CYS A 168 -12.28 2.14 -18.02
C CYS A 168 -11.18 1.80 -17.00
N ALA A 169 -10.41 2.80 -16.56
CA ALA A 169 -9.34 2.59 -15.59
C ALA A 169 -9.86 2.09 -14.22
N ARG A 170 -11.11 2.37 -13.86
CA ARG A 170 -11.68 2.11 -12.51
C ARG A 170 -12.05 0.64 -12.22
N ASN A 171 -12.07 -0.23 -13.23
CA ASN A 171 -12.50 -1.63 -13.09
C ASN A 171 -11.47 -2.65 -13.60
N LEU A 172 -10.19 -2.27 -13.58
CA LEU A 172 -9.08 -3.16 -13.96
C LEU A 172 -9.07 -4.44 -13.13
N LEU A 173 -9.23 -5.59 -13.79
CA LEU A 173 -9.11 -6.88 -13.13
C LEU A 173 -7.68 -7.13 -12.60
N HIS A 174 -6.67 -6.76 -13.38
CA HIS A 174 -5.25 -6.90 -13.02
C HIS A 174 -4.64 -5.53 -12.72
N ILE A 175 -4.12 -5.36 -11.52
CA ILE A 175 -3.26 -4.25 -11.12
C ILE A 175 -1.81 -4.76 -11.17
N PRO A 176 -1.09 -4.58 -12.30
CA PRO A 176 0.28 -5.05 -12.43
C PRO A 176 1.25 -4.23 -11.58
N PHE A 177 2.31 -4.87 -11.09
CA PHE A 177 3.48 -4.21 -10.49
C PHE A 177 4.80 -4.76 -11.05
N GLY A 178 5.86 -3.95 -11.02
CA GLY A 178 7.17 -4.29 -11.54
C GLY A 178 7.94 -5.23 -10.63
N ARG A 179 8.79 -6.07 -11.21
CA ARG A 179 9.62 -7.02 -10.46
C ARG A 179 10.70 -6.31 -9.62
N ILE A 180 10.98 -6.88 -8.44
CA ILE A 180 12.18 -6.56 -7.66
C ILE A 180 13.40 -7.24 -8.31
N MET A 181 14.36 -6.44 -8.74
CA MET A 181 15.58 -6.87 -9.44
C MET A 181 16.69 -7.19 -8.44
N GLY A 182 17.57 -8.12 -8.83
CA GLY A 182 18.73 -8.51 -8.02
C GLY A 182 18.52 -9.71 -7.10
N MET A 183 17.39 -10.41 -7.21
CA MET A 183 17.08 -11.62 -6.44
C MET A 183 17.28 -12.88 -7.27
N SER A 184 18.05 -13.85 -6.77
CA SER A 184 18.24 -15.15 -7.42
C SER A 184 18.57 -16.26 -6.42
N THR A 185 17.60 -17.14 -6.18
CA THR A 185 17.78 -18.32 -5.31
C THR A 185 18.87 -19.25 -5.85
N ARG A 186 18.94 -19.46 -7.17
CA ARG A 186 19.96 -20.31 -7.82
C ARG A 186 21.38 -19.76 -7.73
N LYS A 187 21.55 -18.48 -7.41
CA LYS A 187 22.86 -17.82 -7.23
C LYS A 187 23.22 -17.63 -5.75
N GLY A 188 22.41 -18.12 -4.82
CA GLY A 188 22.59 -17.87 -3.38
C GLY A 188 22.28 -16.43 -2.97
N GLU A 189 21.56 -15.69 -3.82
CA GLU A 189 21.10 -14.31 -3.62
C GLU A 189 19.62 -14.31 -3.23
N GLY A 190 19.27 -15.15 -2.25
CA GLY A 190 17.93 -15.21 -1.69
C GLY A 190 17.65 -13.96 -0.88
N LEU A 191 16.43 -13.44 -1.00
CA LEU A 191 15.95 -12.32 -0.20
C LEU A 191 14.75 -12.76 0.63
N PHE A 192 14.89 -12.71 1.96
CA PHE A 192 13.79 -12.95 2.88
C PHE A 192 13.28 -11.62 3.44
N LEU A 193 11.97 -11.38 3.32
CA LEU A 193 11.34 -10.17 3.85
C LEU A 193 11.60 -10.01 5.35
N LEU A 194 11.59 -11.11 6.12
CA LEU A 194 11.85 -11.09 7.54
C LEU A 194 13.24 -10.50 7.88
N ASP A 195 14.26 -10.84 7.09
CA ASP A 195 15.61 -10.33 7.27
C ASP A 195 15.69 -8.83 6.96
N ILE A 196 15.00 -8.37 5.90
CA ILE A 196 14.90 -6.93 5.59
C ILE A 196 14.30 -6.18 6.77
N LEU A 197 13.17 -6.66 7.30
CA LEU A 197 12.45 -6.01 8.38
C LEU A 197 13.29 -5.97 9.67
N ASN A 198 13.93 -7.09 10.01
CA ASN A 198 14.81 -7.18 11.18
C ASN A 198 16.03 -6.24 11.05
N ASN A 199 16.68 -6.23 9.89
CA ASN A 199 17.81 -5.36 9.61
C ASN A 199 17.41 -3.87 9.66
N ALA A 200 16.24 -3.53 9.12
CA ALA A 200 15.70 -2.18 9.17
C ALA A 200 15.42 -1.72 10.60
N GLN A 201 14.81 -2.58 11.41
CA GLN A 201 14.58 -2.31 12.83
C GLN A 201 15.90 -2.07 13.57
N GLN A 202 16.92 -2.93 13.37
CA GLN A 202 18.23 -2.76 14.00
C GLN A 202 18.92 -1.47 13.56
N PHE A 203 18.86 -1.14 12.27
CA PHE A 203 19.37 0.13 11.75
C PHE A 203 18.70 1.32 12.46
N MET A 204 17.37 1.30 12.59
CA MET A 204 16.63 2.38 13.26
C MET A 204 16.94 2.46 14.75
N LEU A 205 17.09 1.33 15.45
CA LEU A 205 17.52 1.32 16.85
C LEU A 205 18.87 2.01 17.05
N ASN A 206 19.85 1.70 16.20
CA ASN A 206 21.17 2.33 16.26
C ASN A 206 21.10 3.83 15.96
N ARG A 207 20.28 4.24 14.99
CA ARG A 207 20.05 5.64 14.66
C ARG A 207 19.37 6.41 15.81
N MET A 208 18.36 5.80 16.45
CA MET A 208 17.67 6.39 17.60
C MET A 208 18.61 6.58 18.80
N LYS A 209 19.49 5.61 19.07
CA LYS A 209 20.49 5.67 20.17
C LYS A 209 21.56 6.75 19.97
N SER A 210 21.93 7.02 18.72
CA SER A 210 22.95 8.00 18.36
C SER A 210 22.42 9.44 18.25
N SER A 211 21.10 9.62 18.14
CA SER A 211 20.46 10.93 18.08
C SER A 211 20.27 11.52 19.49
N GLN A 212 20.80 12.73 19.71
CA GLN A 212 20.66 13.47 20.97
C GLN A 212 19.24 13.95 21.25
N ASN A 213 18.36 13.99 20.24
CA ASN A 213 17.02 14.60 20.31
C ASN A 213 15.88 13.58 20.35
N THR A 214 16.18 12.28 20.41
CA THR A 214 15.16 11.23 20.42
C THR A 214 14.40 11.28 21.75
N ARG A 215 13.12 11.64 21.72
CA ARG A 215 12.28 11.69 22.92
C ARG A 215 11.70 10.30 23.17
N ILE A 216 12.44 9.45 23.89
CA ILE A 216 11.95 8.14 24.33
C ILE A 216 11.50 8.28 25.77
N THR A 217 10.19 8.37 25.98
CA THR A 217 9.60 8.21 27.31
C THR A 217 9.71 6.74 27.70
N GLN A 218 10.54 6.44 28.70
CA GLN A 218 10.64 5.11 29.32
C GLN A 218 9.43 4.76 30.22
N ASN A 219 8.41 5.61 30.27
CA ASN A 219 7.28 5.44 31.18
C ASN A 219 6.17 4.63 30.50
N GLU A 220 6.06 3.37 30.88
CA GLU A 220 4.95 2.44 30.61
C GLU A 220 3.59 2.91 31.19
N SER A 221 3.54 4.10 31.80
CA SER A 221 2.39 4.62 32.56
C SER A 221 1.48 5.58 31.78
N VAL A 222 1.79 5.88 30.51
CA VAL A 222 0.93 6.73 29.67
C VAL A 222 -0.06 5.84 28.94
N ASN A 223 -1.34 6.17 29.05
CA ASN A 223 -2.44 5.51 28.35
C ASN A 223 -2.83 6.44 27.17
N PRO A 224 -2.89 5.96 25.91
CA PRO A 224 -2.58 4.59 25.48
C PRO A 224 -1.07 4.32 25.57
N PRO A 225 -0.65 3.04 25.70
CA PRO A 225 0.74 2.68 25.88
C PRO A 225 1.60 3.26 24.77
N LEU A 226 2.62 4.03 25.16
CA LEU A 226 3.65 4.49 24.25
C LEU A 226 4.39 3.25 23.76
N LEU A 227 4.53 3.14 22.43
CA LEU A 227 5.27 2.05 21.80
C LEU A 227 6.67 1.97 22.40
N CYS A 228 7.12 0.76 22.72
CA CYS A 228 8.48 0.57 23.20
C CYS A 228 9.49 0.93 22.10
N GLN A 229 10.76 1.16 22.48
CA GLN A 229 11.80 1.58 21.53
C GLN A 229 11.93 0.63 20.32
N ASN A 230 11.75 -0.68 20.54
CA ASN A 230 11.81 -1.68 19.48
C ASN A 230 10.65 -1.56 18.49
N GLU A 231 9.44 -1.27 18.97
CA GLU A 231 8.25 -1.07 18.13
C GLU A 231 8.34 0.24 17.33
N ILE A 232 8.84 1.32 17.94
CA ILE A 232 9.11 2.57 17.21
C ILE A 232 10.12 2.32 16.10
N ALA A 233 11.23 1.63 16.40
CA ALA A 233 12.24 1.32 15.41
C ALA A 233 11.71 0.43 14.28
N ASP A 234 10.87 -0.55 14.59
CA ASP A 234 10.24 -1.42 13.58
C ASP A 234 9.33 -0.59 12.67
N HIS A 235 8.46 0.25 13.24
CA HIS A 235 7.61 1.15 12.47
C HIS A 235 8.39 2.11 11.59
N LEU A 236 9.50 2.67 12.07
CA LEU A 236 10.36 3.55 11.28
C LEU A 236 11.05 2.78 10.14
N GLY A 237 11.50 1.55 10.39
CA GLY A 237 12.09 0.67 9.38
C GLY A 237 11.09 0.32 8.28
N VAL A 238 9.89 -0.10 8.67
CA VAL A 238 8.76 -0.39 7.78
C VAL A 238 8.36 0.87 7.00
N THR A 239 8.29 2.03 7.66
CA THR A 239 7.98 3.31 7.01
C THR A 239 8.97 3.58 5.87
N CYS A 240 10.28 3.46 6.13
CA CYS A 240 11.29 3.62 5.08
C CYS A 240 11.09 2.62 3.94
N LEU A 241 10.82 1.35 4.25
CA LEU A 241 10.63 0.31 3.24
C LEU A 241 9.45 0.63 2.33
N VAL A 242 8.29 0.97 2.92
CA VAL A 242 7.09 1.37 2.18
C VAL A 242 7.36 2.59 1.31
N THR A 243 8.01 3.63 1.86
CA THR A 243 8.32 4.83 1.06
C THR A 243 9.29 4.56 -0.08
N THR A 244 10.24 3.64 0.09
CA THR A 244 11.13 3.20 -1.00
C THR A 244 10.33 2.48 -2.08
N MET A 245 9.40 1.61 -1.72
CA MET A 245 8.55 0.90 -2.68
C MET A 245 7.59 1.83 -3.43
N PHE A 246 7.10 2.89 -2.79
CA PHE A 246 6.16 3.85 -3.38
C PHE A 246 6.83 5.07 -4.03
N ALA A 247 8.16 5.12 -4.07
CA ALA A 247 8.90 6.26 -4.65
C ALA A 247 8.67 6.45 -6.16
N TYR A 248 8.25 5.39 -6.85
CA TYR A 248 8.09 5.36 -8.31
C TYR A 248 6.76 4.71 -8.71
N PRO A 249 6.30 4.90 -9.97
CA PRO A 249 5.15 4.19 -10.50
C PRO A 249 5.27 2.68 -10.31
N ARG A 250 4.19 2.04 -9.91
CA ARG A 250 4.18 0.64 -9.43
C ARG A 250 4.74 -0.37 -10.44
N GLN A 251 4.64 -0.08 -11.75
CA GLN A 251 5.10 -0.97 -12.83
C GLN A 251 6.60 -0.86 -13.07
N LYS A 252 7.26 0.17 -12.55
CA LYS A 252 8.71 0.34 -12.69
C LYS A 252 9.43 -0.73 -11.86
N PRO A 253 10.38 -1.48 -12.46
CA PRO A 253 11.20 -2.41 -11.69
C PRO A 253 11.99 -1.70 -10.58
N ILE A 254 12.09 -2.34 -9.42
CA ILE A 254 12.81 -1.81 -8.25
C ILE A 254 14.10 -2.60 -8.07
N ASN A 255 15.24 -1.91 -8.05
CA ASN A 255 16.51 -2.55 -7.72
C ASN A 255 16.77 -2.41 -6.22
N LEU A 256 16.72 -3.54 -5.49
CA LEU A 256 16.85 -3.58 -4.03
C LEU A 256 18.06 -4.45 -3.62
N GLN A 257 19.23 -4.16 -4.17
CA GLN A 257 20.49 -4.81 -3.74
C GLN A 257 20.91 -4.42 -2.32
N THR A 258 20.62 -3.17 -1.94
CA THR A 258 20.83 -2.63 -0.60
C THR A 258 19.56 -1.93 -0.12
N PHE A 259 19.37 -1.89 1.19
CA PHE A 259 18.32 -1.12 1.83
C PHE A 259 18.85 -0.55 3.14
N LEU A 260 18.72 0.76 3.32
CA LEU A 260 19.29 1.49 4.46
C LEU A 260 20.82 1.28 4.58
N GLY A 261 21.49 1.12 3.44
CA GLY A 261 22.93 0.84 3.37
C GLY A 261 23.34 -0.57 3.80
N LEU A 262 22.38 -1.46 4.07
CA LEU A 262 22.61 -2.85 4.41
C LEU A 262 22.41 -3.74 3.18
N PRO A 263 23.23 -4.80 2.98
CA PRO A 263 23.00 -5.76 1.92
C PRO A 263 21.67 -6.47 2.15
N VAL A 264 20.93 -6.65 1.07
CA VAL A 264 19.60 -7.26 1.09
C VAL A 264 19.71 -8.74 0.73
N THR A 265 20.69 -9.13 -0.07
CA THR A 265 20.97 -10.53 -0.41
C THR A 265 21.99 -11.17 0.55
N SER A 266 21.89 -12.48 0.75
CA SER A 266 22.81 -13.30 1.56
C SER A 266 24.25 -13.37 1.02
N SER A 267 24.51 -12.85 -0.18
CA SER A 267 25.87 -12.76 -0.72
C SER A 267 26.65 -11.67 0.03
N SER A 268 27.47 -12.11 0.97
CA SER A 268 28.51 -11.35 1.66
C SER A 268 29.57 -10.82 0.68
N THR A 269 29.20 -9.86 -0.16
CA THR A 269 30.20 -9.08 -0.89
C THR A 269 30.51 -7.85 -0.05
N THR A 270 31.73 -7.87 0.47
CA THR A 270 32.49 -6.82 1.15
C THR A 270 31.85 -5.44 1.07
N MET A 271 31.66 -4.81 2.24
CA MET A 271 31.34 -3.38 2.34
C MET A 271 32.40 -2.56 1.59
N LYS A 272 32.17 -2.32 0.29
CA LYS A 272 32.73 -1.14 -0.34
C LYS A 272 31.94 0.01 0.26
N ASN A 273 32.66 0.93 0.91
CA ASN A 273 32.15 2.20 1.41
C ASN A 273 31.23 2.83 0.36
N SER A 274 29.94 2.52 0.43
CA SER A 274 28.94 3.24 -0.31
C SER A 274 28.66 4.45 0.56
N HIS A 275 29.33 5.56 0.22
CA HIS A 275 28.64 6.84 0.29
C HIS A 275 27.18 6.57 -0.08
N LEU A 276 26.23 6.86 0.83
CA LEU A 276 24.79 6.79 0.60
C LEU A 276 24.56 7.07 -0.88
N LEU A 277 24.22 6.03 -1.64
CA LEU A 277 24.11 6.12 -3.09
C LEU A 277 23.04 7.17 -3.36
N LYS A 278 23.47 8.38 -3.72
CA LYS A 278 22.66 9.52 -4.15
C LYS A 278 22.05 9.24 -5.54
N SER A 279 21.57 8.03 -5.80
CA SER A 279 21.04 7.65 -7.12
C SER A 279 19.53 7.41 -7.13
N SER A 280 18.84 7.44 -5.99
CA SER A 280 17.40 7.64 -5.97
C SER A 280 17.09 9.12 -5.75
N ALA A 281 16.23 9.69 -6.60
CA ALA A 281 15.75 11.08 -6.44
C ALA A 281 15.06 11.30 -5.06
N VAL A 282 14.64 10.21 -4.43
CA VAL A 282 14.06 10.16 -3.08
C VAL A 282 14.99 9.37 -2.17
N SER A 283 15.49 9.98 -1.09
CA SER A 283 16.30 9.30 -0.08
C SER A 283 15.51 8.15 0.56
N GLU A 284 16.14 7.00 0.81
CA GLU A 284 15.53 5.89 1.58
C GLU A 284 15.11 6.30 3.00
N LEU A 285 15.64 7.43 3.50
CA LEU A 285 15.27 8.01 4.79
C LEU A 285 14.11 9.02 4.69
N CYS A 286 13.49 9.20 3.52
CA CYS A 286 12.38 10.12 3.35
C CYS A 286 11.16 9.73 4.21
N GLY A 287 10.95 8.43 4.48
CA GLY A 287 9.95 7.98 5.43
C GLY A 287 10.13 8.57 6.83
N LEU A 288 11.38 8.75 7.28
CA LEU A 288 11.68 9.40 8.56
C LEU A 288 11.33 10.88 8.57
N THR A 289 11.50 11.59 7.44
CA THR A 289 11.17 13.02 7.39
C THR A 289 9.67 13.24 7.52
N LEU A 290 8.85 12.36 6.95
CA LEU A 290 7.39 12.37 7.13
C LEU A 290 7.00 12.13 8.58
N GLN A 291 7.52 11.06 9.21
CA GLN A 291 7.21 10.72 10.60
C GLN A 291 7.67 11.82 11.56
N TYR A 292 8.85 12.40 11.33
CA TYR A 292 9.37 13.49 12.16
C TYR A 292 8.54 14.77 12.01
N CYS A 293 8.13 15.11 10.78
CA CYS A 293 7.24 16.24 10.54
C CYS A 293 5.91 16.06 11.28
N HIS A 294 5.30 14.88 11.16
CA HIS A 294 4.07 14.54 11.86
C HIS A 294 4.22 14.65 13.40
N ALA A 295 5.24 14.02 13.97
CA ALA A 295 5.51 14.09 15.42
C ALA A 295 5.78 15.53 15.91
N ARG A 296 6.47 16.36 15.10
CA ARG A 296 6.70 17.77 15.44
C ARG A 296 5.39 18.56 15.47
N LEU A 297 4.46 18.28 14.56
CA LEU A 297 3.14 18.90 14.54
C LEU A 297 2.27 18.42 15.73
N CYS A 298 2.32 17.14 16.10
CA CYS A 298 1.71 16.65 17.34
C CYS A 298 2.26 17.39 18.58
N SER A 299 3.57 17.58 18.65
CA SER A 299 4.21 18.33 19.74
C SER A 299 3.80 19.81 19.78
N LEU A 300 3.49 20.43 18.63
CA LEU A 300 2.92 21.79 18.59
C LEU A 300 1.50 21.83 19.14
N GLU A 301 0.68 20.85 18.78
CA GLU A 301 -0.68 20.70 19.33
C GLU A 301 -0.64 20.59 20.86
N SER A 302 0.13 19.63 21.39
CA SER A 302 0.21 19.39 22.83
C SER A 302 0.65 20.64 23.58
N ARG A 303 1.65 21.38 23.06
CA ARG A 303 2.11 22.64 23.68
C ARG A 303 1.07 23.75 23.61
N SER A 304 0.28 23.82 22.54
CA SER A 304 -0.77 24.83 22.39
C SER A 304 -1.96 24.58 23.32
N ILE A 305 -2.27 23.30 23.58
CA ILE A 305 -3.23 22.91 24.62
C ILE A 305 -2.70 23.26 26.00
N SER A 306 -1.45 22.91 26.31
CA SER A 306 -0.83 23.22 27.61
C SER A 306 -0.71 24.72 27.88
N SER A 307 -0.60 25.56 26.85
CA SER A 307 -0.58 27.02 27.00
C SER A 307 -1.98 27.64 27.11
N GLY A 308 -3.05 26.84 27.02
CA GLY A 308 -4.43 27.34 26.99
C GLY A 308 -4.82 28.09 25.71
N LEU A 309 -4.00 27.99 24.65
CA LEU A 309 -4.28 28.65 23.36
C LEU A 309 -5.37 27.92 22.59
N PHE A 310 -5.43 26.59 22.72
CA PHE A 310 -6.34 25.74 21.95
C PHE A 310 -7.38 25.07 22.86
N PRO A 311 -8.67 25.28 22.63
CA PRO A 311 -9.74 24.55 23.28
C PRO A 311 -9.80 23.13 22.72
N PHE A 312 -9.94 22.14 23.60
CA PHE A 312 -9.95 20.73 23.22
C PHE A 312 -11.19 20.03 23.78
N LYS A 313 -11.71 19.06 23.01
CA LYS A 313 -12.69 18.09 23.51
C LYS A 313 -11.97 16.80 23.86
N VAL A 314 -12.25 16.30 25.06
CA VAL A 314 -11.87 14.94 25.46
C VAL A 314 -12.87 13.99 24.79
N ASN A 315 -12.38 13.01 24.02
CA ASN A 315 -13.26 12.06 23.38
C ASN A 315 -14.01 11.23 24.45
N SER A 316 -15.34 11.17 24.37
CA SER A 316 -16.15 10.45 25.37
C SER A 316 -15.89 8.94 25.39
N SER A 317 -15.42 8.38 24.28
CA SER A 317 -15.06 6.95 24.17
C SER A 317 -13.60 6.65 24.53
N ASP A 318 -12.73 7.66 24.55
CA ASP A 318 -11.32 7.51 24.91
C ASP A 318 -10.80 8.82 25.55
N PRO A 319 -10.73 8.89 26.89
CA PRO A 319 -10.35 10.09 27.61
C PRO A 319 -8.88 10.51 27.38
N THR A 320 -8.09 9.68 26.69
CA THR A 320 -6.70 9.94 26.33
C THR A 320 -6.54 10.51 24.92
N SER A 321 -7.62 10.49 24.12
CA SER A 321 -7.68 11.03 22.78
C SER A 321 -8.20 12.47 22.81
N ILE A 322 -7.31 13.41 22.45
CA ILE A 322 -7.66 14.81 22.26
C ILE A 322 -8.15 15.00 20.83
N VAL A 323 -9.40 15.44 20.68
CA VAL A 323 -10.00 15.73 19.38
C VAL A 323 -10.07 17.23 19.19
N PHE A 324 -9.81 17.64 17.95
CA PHE A 324 -10.00 19.01 17.50
C PHE A 324 -11.43 19.48 17.80
N ASP A 325 -11.58 20.50 18.62
CA ASP A 325 -12.89 21.13 18.77
C ASP A 325 -13.11 22.10 17.59
N MET A 326 -13.45 21.53 16.43
CA MET A 326 -13.72 22.30 15.21
C MET A 326 -14.86 23.30 15.44
N ASP A 327 -15.89 22.93 16.19
CA ASP A 327 -17.04 23.81 16.45
C ASP A 327 -16.61 25.04 17.25
N HIS A 328 -15.78 24.84 18.28
CA HIS A 328 -15.26 25.96 19.07
C HIS A 328 -14.30 26.83 18.25
N LEU A 329 -13.45 26.23 17.43
CA LEU A 329 -12.54 27.00 16.58
C LEU A 329 -13.30 27.82 15.52
N ILE A 330 -14.33 27.24 14.89
CA ILE A 330 -15.21 27.95 13.97
C ILE A 330 -15.90 29.10 14.70
N HIS A 331 -16.41 28.86 15.91
CA HIS A 331 -17.00 29.92 16.72
C HIS A 331 -16.02 31.06 17.02
N GLU A 332 -14.77 30.76 17.38
CA GLU A 332 -13.72 31.77 17.58
C GLU A 332 -13.43 32.54 16.28
N PHE A 333 -13.38 31.86 15.13
CA PHE A 333 -13.22 32.51 13.82
C PHE A 333 -14.39 33.41 13.43
N ASP A 334 -15.63 33.04 13.77
CA ASP A 334 -16.81 33.86 13.53
C ASP A 334 -16.80 35.17 14.36
N GLN A 335 -16.05 35.20 15.48
CA GLN A 335 -15.83 36.42 16.25
C GLN A 335 -14.79 37.35 15.64
N PHE A 336 -14.05 36.93 14.62
CA PHE A 336 -13.02 37.76 14.00
C PHE A 336 -13.69 38.87 13.18
N LYS A 337 -13.43 40.12 13.55
CA LYS A 337 -13.89 41.28 12.77
C LYS A 337 -13.24 41.31 11.38
N GLU A 338 -11.96 40.98 11.32
CA GLU A 338 -11.17 40.86 10.11
C GLU A 338 -10.17 39.71 10.24
N TRP A 339 -9.84 39.06 9.13
CA TRP A 339 -8.80 38.03 9.11
C TRP A 339 -7.41 38.69 9.24
N PRO A 340 -6.52 38.18 10.12
CA PRO A 340 -5.15 38.66 10.29
C PRO A 340 -4.33 38.69 8.99
N SER A 341 -4.23 39.89 8.40
CA SER A 341 -3.55 40.16 7.12
C SER A 341 -2.07 39.78 7.12
N THR A 342 -1.42 39.82 8.29
CA THR A 342 -0.04 39.41 8.56
C THR A 342 0.20 37.92 8.33
N THR A 343 -0.80 37.08 8.62
CA THR A 343 -0.69 35.62 8.43
C THR A 343 -1.25 35.18 7.09
N ILE A 344 -2.46 35.63 6.73
CA ILE A 344 -3.13 35.14 5.52
C ILE A 344 -2.43 35.56 4.22
N ASN A 345 -1.69 36.67 4.23
CA ASN A 345 -0.92 37.13 3.07
C ASN A 345 0.53 36.64 3.08
N GLU A 346 0.96 35.91 4.12
CA GLU A 346 2.30 35.35 4.16
C GLU A 346 2.42 34.23 3.12
N LYS A 347 3.50 34.24 2.33
CA LYS A 347 3.68 33.36 1.17
C LYS A 347 3.67 31.87 1.54
N SER A 348 4.32 31.50 2.63
CA SER A 348 4.34 30.14 3.18
C SER A 348 2.97 29.72 3.74
N PHE A 349 2.17 30.64 4.30
CA PHE A 349 0.77 30.35 4.66
C PHE A 349 -0.07 30.03 3.43
N VAL A 350 -0.07 30.92 2.43
CA VAL A 350 -0.84 30.74 1.19
C VAL A 350 -0.42 29.45 0.47
N LYS A 351 0.89 29.19 0.39
CA LYS A 351 1.43 27.97 -0.22
C LYS A 351 0.93 26.71 0.49
N LEU A 352 0.94 26.72 1.83
CA LEU A 352 0.48 25.57 2.62
C LEU A 352 -1.04 25.36 2.46
N ALA A 353 -1.82 26.43 2.46
CA ALA A 353 -3.27 26.37 2.22
C ALA A 353 -3.59 25.82 0.82
N ASP A 354 -2.95 26.33 -0.23
CA ASP A 354 -3.09 25.82 -1.61
C ASP A 354 -2.72 24.34 -1.71
N HIS A 355 -1.63 23.93 -1.05
CA HIS A 355 -1.24 22.53 -0.99
C HIS A 355 -2.35 21.67 -0.39
N LEU A 356 -2.87 22.03 0.78
CA LEU A 356 -3.92 21.27 1.46
C LEU A 356 -5.20 21.13 0.63
N CYS A 357 -5.58 22.16 -0.13
CA CYS A 357 -6.73 22.12 -1.03
C CYS A 357 -6.57 21.06 -2.15
N ARG A 358 -5.33 20.75 -2.56
CA ARG A 358 -5.04 19.74 -3.60
C ARG A 358 -5.10 18.31 -3.11
N PHE A 359 -5.30 18.07 -1.81
CA PHE A 359 -5.40 16.71 -1.26
C PHE A 359 -6.49 15.88 -1.95
N SER A 360 -7.68 16.46 -2.16
CA SER A 360 -8.81 15.79 -2.80
C SER A 360 -8.50 15.38 -4.25
N THR A 361 -7.87 16.27 -5.02
CA THR A 361 -7.42 16.00 -6.38
C THR A 361 -6.36 14.91 -6.41
N MET A 362 -5.37 14.97 -5.51
CA MET A 362 -4.35 13.93 -5.38
C MET A 362 -4.97 12.56 -5.10
N LEU A 363 -5.93 12.47 -4.15
CA LEU A 363 -6.63 11.23 -3.84
C LEU A 363 -7.34 10.66 -5.07
N ARG A 364 -8.03 11.51 -5.83
CA ARG A 364 -8.72 11.11 -7.05
C ARG A 364 -7.75 10.55 -8.09
N THR A 365 -6.60 11.19 -8.28
CA THR A 365 -5.56 10.74 -9.21
C THR A 365 -4.92 9.43 -8.76
N ALA A 366 -4.56 9.31 -7.47
CA ALA A 366 -3.99 8.09 -6.92
C ALA A 366 -4.95 6.90 -7.05
N TYR A 367 -6.23 7.13 -6.79
CA TYR A 367 -7.29 6.13 -6.91
C TYR A 367 -7.55 5.72 -8.37
N SER A 368 -7.69 6.68 -9.29
CA SER A 368 -8.01 6.36 -10.69
C SER A 368 -6.87 5.62 -11.39
N LYS A 369 -5.62 5.92 -11.02
CA LYS A 369 -4.43 5.30 -11.62
C LYS A 369 -3.95 4.05 -10.87
N TYR A 370 -4.51 3.77 -9.68
CA TYR A 370 -4.00 2.77 -8.74
C TYR A 370 -2.51 2.96 -8.41
N GLU A 371 -2.12 4.21 -8.18
CA GLU A 371 -0.71 4.60 -8.07
C GLU A 371 -0.43 5.27 -6.71
N PRO A 372 0.20 4.55 -5.76
CA PRO A 372 0.48 5.10 -4.43
C PRO A 372 1.59 6.17 -4.45
N HIS A 373 2.40 6.25 -5.51
CA HIS A 373 3.48 7.22 -5.61
C HIS A 373 2.99 8.68 -5.59
N TYR A 374 1.78 8.94 -6.07
CA TYR A 374 1.15 10.27 -5.99
C TYR A 374 0.90 10.68 -4.53
N VAL A 375 0.52 9.74 -3.66
CA VAL A 375 0.31 9.99 -2.22
C VAL A 375 1.63 10.34 -1.55
N LEU A 376 2.70 9.59 -1.87
CA LEU A 376 4.03 9.83 -1.31
C LEU A 376 4.60 11.19 -1.75
N GLN A 377 4.54 11.51 -3.04
CA GLN A 377 5.05 12.78 -3.56
C GLN A 377 4.33 13.98 -2.92
N TYR A 378 3.00 13.89 -2.78
CA TYR A 378 2.21 14.88 -2.07
C TYR A 378 2.66 15.02 -0.61
N ALA A 379 2.79 13.92 0.13
CA ALA A 379 3.19 13.94 1.55
C ALA A 379 4.60 14.54 1.76
N LEU A 380 5.54 14.24 0.85
CA LEU A 380 6.90 14.80 0.88
C LEU A 380 6.89 16.31 0.61
N GLN A 381 6.13 16.75 -0.39
CA GLN A 381 6.01 18.17 -0.70
C GLN A 381 5.28 18.92 0.44
N LEU A 382 4.26 18.32 1.05
CA LEU A 382 3.57 18.89 2.21
C LEU A 382 4.53 19.08 3.38
N THR A 383 5.37 18.07 3.64
CA THR A 383 6.41 18.14 4.68
C THR A 383 7.42 19.26 4.39
N SER A 384 7.81 19.46 3.14
CA SER A 384 8.67 20.57 2.71
C SER A 384 8.01 21.93 3.00
N ASP A 385 6.73 22.07 2.63
CA ASP A 385 5.97 23.30 2.81
C ASP A 385 5.71 23.62 4.29
N VAL A 386 5.39 22.61 5.10
CA VAL A 386 5.31 22.74 6.57
C VAL A 386 6.64 23.19 7.16
N ASN A 387 7.77 22.64 6.71
CA ASN A 387 9.08 23.02 7.23
C ASN A 387 9.47 24.47 6.84
N SER A 388 9.05 24.94 5.66
CA SER A 388 9.17 26.34 5.28
C SER A 388 8.29 27.22 6.17
N ALA A 389 7.00 26.90 6.26
CA ALA A 389 6.02 27.65 7.04
C ALA A 389 6.40 27.75 8.52
N TRP A 390 6.98 26.70 9.11
CA TRP A 390 7.40 26.69 10.52
C TRP A 390 8.41 27.78 10.88
N LYS A 391 9.25 28.19 9.92
CA LYS A 391 10.24 29.26 10.14
C LYS A 391 9.60 30.64 10.09
N HIS A 392 8.55 30.81 9.31
CA HIS A 392 7.93 32.11 9.01
C HIS A 392 6.64 32.36 9.80
N LEU A 393 6.00 31.31 10.31
CA LEU A 393 4.73 31.35 11.03
C LEU A 393 4.92 30.83 12.47
N PRO A 394 5.66 31.54 13.33
CA PRO A 394 5.72 31.16 14.74
C PRO A 394 4.31 31.23 15.34
N VAL A 395 3.87 30.14 15.96
CA VAL A 395 2.57 30.07 16.65
C VAL A 395 2.69 30.69 18.04
N LEU A 396 3.32 29.99 18.99
CA LEU A 396 3.34 30.38 20.41
C LEU A 396 4.07 31.70 20.70
N ALA A 397 4.98 32.13 19.81
CA ALA A 397 5.71 33.39 19.97
C ALA A 397 5.01 34.58 19.29
N CYS A 398 3.87 34.37 18.64
CA CYS A 398 3.09 35.45 18.03
C CYS A 398 2.34 36.26 19.09
N THR A 399 2.11 37.55 18.82
CA THR A 399 1.59 38.53 19.78
C THR A 399 0.07 38.58 19.85
N THR A 400 -0.63 38.30 18.75
CA THR A 400 -2.11 38.38 18.67
C THR A 400 -2.72 36.98 18.73
N LYS A 401 -3.83 36.84 19.47
CA LYS A 401 -4.53 35.55 19.62
C LYS A 401 -5.04 35.07 18.27
N GLU A 402 -5.50 35.99 17.42
CA GLU A 402 -6.05 35.69 16.11
C GLU A 402 -5.00 35.10 15.15
N ASP A 403 -3.79 35.67 15.10
CA ASP A 403 -2.69 35.08 14.32
C ASP A 403 -2.25 33.73 14.89
N GLN A 404 -2.19 33.61 16.22
CA GLN A 404 -1.87 32.35 16.89
C GLN A 404 -2.85 31.24 16.48
N LEU A 405 -4.15 31.50 16.53
CA LEU A 405 -5.21 30.53 16.19
C LEU A 405 -5.17 30.12 14.71
N ILE A 406 -5.01 31.06 13.78
CA ILE A 406 -4.96 30.75 12.34
C ILE A 406 -3.70 29.97 11.96
N ARG A 407 -2.54 30.37 12.49
CA ARG A 407 -1.29 29.63 12.25
C ARG A 407 -1.37 28.23 12.85
N LEU A 408 -1.95 28.11 14.05
CA LEU A 408 -2.16 26.82 14.68
C LEU A 408 -3.09 25.94 13.83
N PHE A 409 -4.19 26.50 13.33
CA PHE A 409 -5.12 25.79 12.46
C PHE A 409 -4.46 25.21 11.21
N ILE A 410 -3.68 26.00 10.46
CA ILE A 410 -3.05 25.50 9.23
C ILE A 410 -2.04 24.36 9.51
N PHE A 411 -1.31 24.42 10.63
CA PHE A 411 -0.41 23.34 11.03
C PHE A 411 -1.17 22.09 11.46
N LEU A 412 -2.29 22.24 12.14
CA LEU A 412 -3.09 21.09 12.58
C LEU A 412 -3.86 20.43 11.43
N ALA A 413 -4.34 21.23 10.47
CA ALA A 413 -4.85 20.72 9.20
C ALA A 413 -3.75 19.94 8.45
N SER A 414 -2.52 20.49 8.39
CA SER A 414 -1.38 19.80 7.78
C SER A 414 -1.03 18.49 8.48
N ARG A 415 -1.08 18.45 9.82
CA ARG A 415 -0.89 17.22 10.59
C ARG A 415 -1.91 16.16 10.23
N ASN A 416 -3.20 16.52 10.19
CA ASN A 416 -4.29 15.58 9.89
C ASN A 416 -4.18 15.01 8.48
N VAL A 417 -3.88 15.88 7.50
CA VAL A 417 -3.67 15.47 6.11
C VAL A 417 -2.45 14.58 5.98
N LEU A 418 -1.32 14.93 6.60
CA LEU A 418 -0.11 14.09 6.60
C LEU A 418 -0.36 12.73 7.27
N ALA A 419 -1.06 12.70 8.41
CA ALA A 419 -1.46 11.46 9.08
C ALA A 419 -2.35 10.59 8.17
N SER A 420 -3.26 11.21 7.43
CA SER A 420 -4.13 10.52 6.48
C SER A 420 -3.33 9.96 5.29
N SER A 421 -2.40 10.74 4.73
CA SER A 421 -1.47 10.27 3.70
C SER A 421 -0.63 9.08 4.16
N LEU A 422 -0.10 9.12 5.39
CA LEU A 422 0.65 8.00 5.97
C LEU A 422 -0.23 6.75 6.08
N ARG A 423 -1.43 6.87 6.65
CA ARG A 423 -2.38 5.74 6.78
C ARG A 423 -2.81 5.17 5.43
N LEU A 424 -3.01 6.00 4.42
CA LEU A 424 -3.34 5.56 3.05
C LEU A 424 -2.21 4.72 2.44
N MET A 425 -0.97 4.97 2.81
CA MET A 425 0.18 4.15 2.41
C MET A 425 0.37 2.91 3.30
N GLY A 426 -0.53 2.65 4.26
CA GLY A 426 -0.40 1.57 5.25
C GLY A 426 0.54 1.91 6.41
N ILE A 427 1.07 3.13 6.49
CA ILE A 427 2.03 3.55 7.52
C ILE A 427 1.29 4.09 8.75
N LYS A 428 1.64 3.59 9.94
CA LYS A 428 1.14 4.13 11.21
C LYS A 428 1.83 5.48 11.54
N PRO A 429 1.11 6.61 11.61
CA PRO A 429 1.70 7.89 11.97
C PRO A 429 2.05 7.91 13.47
N LEU A 430 3.29 8.26 13.79
CA LEU A 430 3.80 8.31 15.17
C LEU A 430 3.65 9.72 15.75
N SER A 431 3.14 9.84 16.97
CA SER A 431 2.93 11.13 17.66
C SER A 431 4.20 11.69 18.30
N ALA A 432 5.19 10.84 18.58
CA ALA A 432 6.48 11.22 19.15
C ALA A 432 7.57 10.26 18.65
N ILE A 433 8.72 10.82 18.21
CA ILE A 433 9.94 10.09 17.83
C ILE A 433 11.19 10.93 18.09
#